data_AF-A0A2R6NCM4-F1
#
_entry.id   AF-A0A2R6NCM4-F1
#
_cell.length_a   1.000
_cell.length_b   1.000
_cell.length_c   1.000
_cell.angle_alpha   90.00
_cell.angle_beta   90.00
_cell.angle_gamma   90.00
#
_symmetry.space_group_name_H-M   'P 1'
#
loop_
_entity.id
_entity.type
_entity.pdbx_description
1 polymer ?
#
loop_
_entity_poly.entity_id
_entity_poly.type
_entity_poly.pdbx_seq_one_letter_code
_entity_poly.pdbx_strand_id
1 'polypeptide(L)'
;MPSSPDRDLSRREFGKAAVALGGASALAACLDRFRDEPEKPVPSGVSSLERLPTRQHAWRDRIRLDEYGNSLLPRHQILLYLNLDSSGPPGEKARETVASALSTLDEAYKRSHEGLIHSMAYSPAYFDRFDASLPDDLDLPPPRRLSAFEQPDLDDQDALLHLASDRADVVLEADEALTGDRQSVNGVAVEARLTDVFSVGARRTGFIGAGMPAERQGKLKGIPDSGPVPEKSPLFMGFQAGFRKSQASEAYVTLEEGPFAGGT
;
A
#
# COMPACT_ATOMS: atom_id res chain seq x y z
N MET A 1 -24.82 -31.49 -4.11
CA MET A 1 -24.17 -30.34 -3.46
C MET A 1 -23.30 -29.68 -4.52
N PRO A 2 -23.61 -28.46 -4.99
CA PRO A 2 -22.66 -27.76 -5.84
C PRO A 2 -21.40 -27.46 -5.01
N SER A 3 -20.23 -27.81 -5.53
CA SER A 3 -18.95 -27.39 -4.94
C SER A 3 -18.93 -25.88 -4.85
N SER A 4 -18.60 -25.33 -3.68
CA SER A 4 -18.42 -23.87 -3.56
C SER A 4 -17.27 -23.48 -4.48
N PRO A 5 -17.46 -22.54 -5.43
CA PRO A 5 -16.44 -22.17 -6.43
C PRO A 5 -15.11 -21.70 -5.80
N ASP A 6 -15.12 -21.28 -4.53
CA ASP A 6 -13.95 -20.87 -3.78
C ASP A 6 -12.97 -21.99 -3.43
N ARG A 7 -13.40 -23.26 -3.41
CA ARG A 7 -12.51 -24.40 -3.07
C ARG A 7 -11.53 -24.76 -4.19
N ASP A 8 -11.80 -24.32 -5.41
CA ASP A 8 -10.99 -24.67 -6.59
C ASP A 8 -9.88 -23.65 -6.89
N LEU A 9 -9.84 -22.50 -6.20
CA LEU A 9 -8.80 -21.48 -6.36
C LEU A 9 -7.50 -21.86 -5.63
N SER A 10 -6.35 -21.59 -6.25
CA SER A 10 -5.09 -21.67 -5.53
C SER A 10 -5.04 -20.65 -4.40
N ARG A 11 -4.27 -20.92 -3.33
CA ARG A 11 -4.07 -20.00 -2.18
C ARG A 11 -3.75 -18.56 -2.64
N ARG A 12 -2.95 -18.47 -3.68
CA ARG A 12 -2.51 -17.22 -4.31
C ARG A 12 -3.66 -16.47 -4.99
N GLU A 13 -4.48 -17.18 -5.77
CA GLU A 13 -5.64 -16.61 -6.45
C GLU A 13 -6.71 -16.16 -5.46
N PHE A 14 -6.94 -16.97 -4.42
CA PHE A 14 -7.83 -16.64 -3.33
C PHE A 14 -7.39 -15.36 -2.61
N GLY A 15 -6.12 -15.27 -2.19
CA GLY A 15 -5.59 -14.07 -1.52
C GLY A 15 -5.70 -12.81 -2.38
N LYS A 16 -5.46 -12.91 -3.69
CA LYS A 16 -5.67 -11.77 -4.62
C LYS A 16 -7.13 -11.32 -4.64
N ALA A 17 -8.07 -12.27 -4.74
CA ALA A 17 -9.50 -11.98 -4.77
C ALA A 17 -9.96 -11.35 -3.46
N ALA A 18 -9.54 -11.90 -2.32
CA ALA A 18 -9.84 -11.37 -1.00
C ALA A 18 -9.33 -9.93 -0.84
N VAL A 19 -8.07 -9.64 -1.20
CA VAL A 19 -7.52 -8.27 -1.15
C VAL A 19 -8.30 -7.31 -2.03
N ALA A 20 -8.65 -7.73 -3.26
CA ALA A 20 -9.44 -6.93 -4.19
C ALA A 20 -10.83 -6.59 -3.63
N LEU A 21 -11.49 -7.54 -2.97
CA LEU A 21 -12.78 -7.33 -2.32
C LEU A 21 -12.67 -6.41 -1.09
N GLY A 22 -11.67 -6.63 -0.24
CA GLY A 22 -11.52 -5.92 1.02
C GLY A 22 -12.66 -6.19 2.00
N GLY A 23 -12.65 -5.49 3.14
CA GLY A 23 -13.71 -5.62 4.13
C GLY A 23 -13.53 -6.77 5.13
N ALA A 24 -14.21 -6.68 6.26
CA ALA A 24 -14.24 -7.71 7.31
C ALA A 24 -14.58 -9.11 6.80
N SER A 25 -15.49 -9.23 5.82
CA SER A 25 -15.87 -10.51 5.24
C SER A 25 -14.74 -11.15 4.43
N ALA A 26 -14.02 -10.36 3.62
CA ALA A 26 -12.86 -10.89 2.88
C ALA A 26 -11.72 -11.26 3.83
N LEU A 27 -11.48 -10.46 4.87
CA LEU A 27 -10.54 -10.80 5.93
C LEU A 27 -10.91 -12.11 6.63
N ALA A 28 -12.16 -12.27 7.06
CA ALA A 28 -12.62 -13.48 7.72
C ALA A 28 -12.45 -14.72 6.84
N ALA A 29 -12.80 -14.62 5.56
CA ALA A 29 -12.61 -15.70 4.58
C ALA A 29 -11.12 -16.02 4.37
N CYS A 30 -10.25 -15.00 4.34
CA CYS A 30 -8.80 -15.16 4.27
C CYS A 30 -8.22 -15.87 5.48
N LEU A 31 -8.61 -15.47 6.69
CA LEU A 31 -8.17 -16.09 7.93
C LEU A 31 -8.66 -17.53 8.06
N ASP A 32 -9.91 -17.81 7.71
CA ASP A 32 -10.47 -19.16 7.74
C ASP A 32 -9.76 -20.08 6.73
N ARG A 33 -9.55 -19.59 5.51
CA ARG A 33 -8.88 -20.36 4.44
C ARG A 33 -7.44 -20.72 4.78
N PHE A 34 -6.75 -19.90 5.56
CA PHE A 34 -5.33 -20.06 5.88
C PHE A 34 -5.06 -20.60 7.29
N ARG A 35 -6.11 -20.82 8.11
CA ARG A 35 -6.00 -21.23 9.53
C ARG A 35 -5.20 -22.52 9.74
N ASP A 36 -5.46 -23.53 8.93
CA ASP A 36 -4.96 -24.89 9.14
C ASP A 36 -3.65 -25.18 8.37
N GLU A 37 -3.08 -24.18 7.70
CA GLU A 37 -1.85 -24.34 6.93
C GLU A 37 -0.62 -23.92 7.76
N PRO A 38 0.47 -24.71 7.79
CA PRO A 38 1.66 -24.44 8.58
C PRO A 38 2.51 -23.33 7.94
N GLU A 39 2.01 -22.10 7.97
CA GLU A 39 2.80 -20.92 7.63
C GLU A 39 3.54 -20.40 8.87
N LYS A 40 4.68 -19.74 8.66
CA LYS A 40 5.38 -19.08 9.78
C LYS A 40 4.44 -18.05 10.41
N PRO A 41 4.49 -17.86 11.74
CA PRO A 41 3.79 -16.76 12.40
C PRO A 41 4.13 -15.43 11.73
N VAL A 42 3.16 -14.52 11.68
CA VAL A 42 3.41 -13.15 11.19
C VAL A 42 4.46 -12.50 12.12
N PRO A 43 5.60 -12.04 11.58
CA PRO A 43 6.64 -11.48 12.43
C PRO A 43 6.14 -10.19 13.09
N SER A 44 6.27 -10.10 14.42
CA SER A 44 5.85 -8.93 15.20
C SER A 44 6.76 -7.72 14.98
N GLY A 45 6.19 -6.53 15.21
CA GLY A 45 6.86 -5.25 15.05
C GLY A 45 7.83 -4.90 16.18
N VAL A 46 8.08 -3.60 16.34
CA VAL A 46 8.96 -3.08 17.39
C VAL A 46 8.16 -2.49 18.53
N SER A 47 8.63 -2.64 19.77
CA SER A 47 8.03 -1.99 20.94
C SER A 47 8.48 -0.53 21.13
N SER A 48 9.33 -0.02 20.25
CA SER A 48 9.86 1.35 20.31
C SER A 48 10.13 1.83 18.89
N LEU A 49 9.40 2.87 18.48
CA LEU A 49 9.42 3.42 17.12
C LEU A 49 10.76 4.08 16.76
N GLU A 50 11.53 4.53 17.75
CA GLU A 50 12.89 5.08 17.54
C GLU A 50 13.86 4.08 16.89
N ARG A 51 13.53 2.79 16.92
CA ARG A 51 14.30 1.73 16.26
C ARG A 51 14.00 1.61 14.77
N LEU A 52 12.96 2.27 14.28
CA LEU A 52 12.61 2.28 12.86
C LEU A 52 13.39 3.40 12.14
N PRO A 53 13.85 3.13 10.92
CA PRO A 53 14.43 4.18 10.11
C PRO A 53 13.34 5.19 9.73
N THR A 54 13.69 6.48 9.79
CA THR A 54 12.83 7.60 9.39
C THR A 54 12.39 7.53 7.93
N ARG A 55 13.22 6.92 7.07
CA ARG A 55 13.00 6.80 5.62
C ARG A 55 11.91 5.77 5.31
N GLN A 56 10.66 6.22 5.21
CA GLN A 56 9.51 5.33 4.94
C GLN A 56 9.59 4.67 3.56
N HIS A 57 10.12 5.37 2.56
CA HIS A 57 10.27 4.91 1.16
C HIS A 57 11.41 3.91 0.94
N ALA A 58 12.36 3.81 1.87
CA ALA A 58 13.52 2.92 1.74
C ALA A 58 13.13 1.48 2.12
N TRP A 59 12.80 0.67 1.11
CA TRP A 59 12.26 -0.68 1.27
C TRP A 59 13.28 -1.77 0.95
N ARG A 60 14.39 -1.46 0.27
CA ARG A 60 15.28 -2.46 -0.34
C ARG A 60 15.87 -3.45 0.64
N ASP A 61 16.15 -3.05 1.87
CA ASP A 61 16.63 -3.93 2.95
C ASP A 61 15.50 -4.71 3.63
N ARG A 62 14.24 -4.41 3.31
CA ARG A 62 13.02 -4.99 3.90
C ARG A 62 12.23 -5.88 2.95
N ILE A 63 12.63 -5.96 1.69
CA ILE A 63 11.99 -6.78 0.66
C ILE A 63 12.92 -7.87 0.16
N ARG A 64 12.35 -8.82 -0.60
CA ARG A 64 13.12 -9.85 -1.27
C ARG A 64 13.93 -9.26 -2.41
N LEU A 65 15.07 -9.87 -2.69
CA LEU A 65 15.87 -9.60 -3.88
C LEU A 65 15.93 -10.86 -4.75
N ASP A 66 15.98 -10.70 -6.06
CA ASP A 66 16.28 -11.81 -6.97
C ASP A 66 17.79 -12.12 -6.98
N GLU A 67 18.17 -13.15 -7.74
CA GLU A 67 19.58 -13.58 -7.88
C GLU A 67 20.50 -12.48 -8.47
N TYR A 68 19.93 -11.44 -9.08
CA TYR A 68 20.64 -10.30 -9.66
C TYR A 68 20.59 -9.05 -8.77
N GLY A 69 19.98 -9.14 -7.58
CA GLY A 69 19.84 -8.02 -6.63
C GLY A 69 18.76 -7.01 -7.02
N ASN A 70 17.84 -7.36 -7.91
CA ASN A 70 16.66 -6.56 -8.22
C ASN A 70 15.60 -6.72 -7.14
N SER A 71 14.86 -5.64 -6.89
CA SER A 71 13.80 -5.61 -5.89
C SER A 71 12.61 -6.46 -6.29
N LEU A 72 12.23 -7.41 -5.44
CA LEU A 72 10.99 -8.17 -5.57
C LEU A 72 9.97 -7.60 -4.58
N LEU A 73 9.13 -6.69 -5.09
CA LEU A 73 8.12 -6.00 -4.29
C LEU A 73 7.12 -6.99 -3.63
N PRO A 74 6.51 -6.61 -2.50
CA PRO A 74 5.51 -7.42 -1.85
C PRO A 74 4.33 -7.72 -2.79
N ARG A 75 3.78 -8.94 -2.68
CA ARG A 75 2.76 -9.46 -3.60
C ARG A 75 1.44 -8.70 -3.54
N HIS A 76 0.99 -8.33 -2.35
CA HIS A 76 -0.31 -7.71 -2.12
C HIS A 76 -0.12 -6.25 -1.72
N GLN A 77 -0.88 -5.36 -2.34
CA GLN A 77 -0.82 -3.93 -2.08
C GLN A 77 -2.23 -3.34 -1.95
N ILE A 78 -2.40 -2.44 -1.00
CA ILE A 78 -3.59 -1.61 -0.83
C ILE A 78 -3.15 -0.15 -0.82
N LEU A 79 -3.86 0.68 -1.59
CA LEU A 79 -3.66 2.10 -1.72
C LEU A 79 -4.95 2.79 -1.26
N LEU A 80 -4.87 3.47 -0.12
CA LEU A 80 -5.97 4.24 0.44
C LEU A 80 -5.76 5.71 0.11
N TYR A 81 -6.64 6.27 -0.70
CA TYR A 81 -6.69 7.69 -1.04
C TYR A 81 -7.60 8.39 -0.05
N LEU A 82 -7.08 9.37 0.67
CA LEU A 82 -7.63 9.88 1.92
C LEU A 82 -7.92 11.38 1.81
N ASN A 83 -9.14 11.78 2.17
CA ASN A 83 -9.53 13.17 2.32
C ASN A 83 -9.62 13.51 3.79
N LEU A 84 -8.92 14.56 4.23
CA LEU A 84 -8.99 15.04 5.60
C LEU A 84 -10.35 15.68 5.83
N ASP A 85 -11.06 15.23 6.86
CA ASP A 85 -12.46 15.63 7.08
C ASP A 85 -12.60 17.08 7.59
N SER A 86 -11.54 17.64 8.18
CA SER A 86 -11.50 19.05 8.55
C SER A 86 -11.30 19.94 7.32
N SER A 87 -11.85 21.16 7.30
CA SER A 87 -11.69 22.11 6.19
C SER A 87 -10.41 22.94 6.22
N GLY A 88 -9.64 22.92 7.33
CA GLY A 88 -8.40 23.69 7.51
C GLY A 88 -7.20 22.79 7.85
N PRO A 89 -6.10 23.37 8.36
CA PRO A 89 -4.95 22.59 8.84
C PRO A 89 -5.38 21.57 9.90
N PRO A 90 -4.80 20.36 9.93
CA PRO A 90 -5.11 19.37 10.94
C PRO A 90 -4.70 19.88 12.33
N GLY A 91 -5.63 19.79 13.29
CA GLY A 91 -5.36 20.08 14.70
C GLY A 91 -4.51 18.99 15.37
N GLU A 92 -4.07 19.25 16.61
CA GLU A 92 -3.25 18.34 17.41
C GLU A 92 -3.88 16.95 17.55
N LYS A 93 -5.16 16.89 17.95
CA LYS A 93 -5.90 15.63 18.07
C LYS A 93 -5.90 14.80 16.79
N ALA A 94 -6.04 15.44 15.64
CA ALA A 94 -6.03 14.71 14.37
C ALA A 94 -4.66 14.07 14.09
N ARG A 95 -3.57 14.80 14.41
CA ARG A 95 -2.20 14.30 14.26
C ARG A 95 -1.93 13.14 15.23
N GLU A 96 -2.39 13.24 16.47
CA GLU A 96 -2.29 12.16 17.47
C GLU A 96 -3.04 10.90 17.02
N THR A 97 -4.24 11.05 16.47
CA THR A 97 -5.02 9.93 15.93
C THR A 97 -4.29 9.22 14.79
N VAL A 98 -3.76 9.96 13.81
CA VAL A 98 -2.98 9.37 12.71
C VAL A 98 -1.72 8.68 13.25
N ALA A 99 -0.99 9.34 14.15
CA ALA A 99 0.20 8.79 14.76
C ALA A 99 -0.09 7.49 15.52
N SER A 100 -1.16 7.45 16.30
CA SER A 100 -1.59 6.26 17.03
C SER A 100 -1.98 5.12 16.09
N ALA A 101 -2.78 5.39 15.06
CA ALA A 101 -3.21 4.39 14.09
C ALA A 101 -2.02 3.76 13.34
N LEU A 102 -1.05 4.56 12.91
CA LEU A 102 0.15 4.06 12.23
C LEU A 102 1.12 3.36 13.20
N SER A 103 1.23 3.84 14.44
CA SER A 103 2.06 3.20 15.48
C SER A 103 1.56 1.81 15.84
N THR A 104 0.24 1.60 15.89
CA THR A 104 -0.36 0.26 16.05
C THR A 104 0.15 -0.71 14.99
N LEU A 105 0.29 -0.27 13.73
CA LEU A 105 0.82 -1.12 12.66
C LEU A 105 2.32 -1.42 12.82
N ASP A 106 3.10 -0.42 13.22
CA ASP A 106 4.54 -0.55 13.47
C ASP A 106 4.88 -1.46 14.66
N GLU A 107 4.01 -1.51 15.66
CA GLU A 107 4.08 -2.43 16.80
C GLU A 107 3.60 -3.83 16.43
N ALA A 108 2.49 -3.92 15.69
CA ALA A 108 1.88 -5.18 15.31
C ALA A 108 2.76 -5.97 14.34
N TYR A 109 3.35 -5.32 13.34
CA TYR A 109 3.99 -6.01 12.23
C TYR A 109 5.45 -5.59 12.08
N LYS A 110 6.33 -6.58 11.89
CA LYS A 110 7.71 -6.30 11.47
C LYS A 110 7.66 -5.55 10.15
N ARG A 111 8.40 -4.44 10.08
CA ARG A 111 8.58 -3.67 8.84
C ARG A 111 9.45 -4.43 7.83
N SER A 112 8.83 -5.41 7.16
CA SER A 112 9.39 -6.29 6.13
C SER A 112 8.29 -6.87 5.24
N HIS A 113 8.67 -7.43 4.09
CA HIS A 113 7.72 -8.04 3.14
C HIS A 113 6.91 -9.21 3.74
N GLU A 114 7.42 -9.91 4.77
CA GLU A 114 6.70 -10.98 5.48
C GLU A 114 5.73 -10.45 6.55
N GLY A 115 5.99 -9.24 7.07
CA GLY A 115 5.09 -8.50 7.96
C GLY A 115 4.32 -7.48 7.15
N LEU A 116 4.48 -6.19 7.47
CA LEU A 116 3.83 -5.10 6.76
C LEU A 116 4.84 -4.00 6.45
N ILE A 117 4.82 -3.51 5.21
CA ILE A 117 5.48 -2.26 4.84
C ILE A 117 4.39 -1.24 4.55
N HIS A 118 4.50 -0.06 5.16
CA HIS A 118 3.61 1.05 4.85
C HIS A 118 4.37 2.36 4.64
N SER A 119 3.76 3.27 3.90
CA SER A 119 4.26 4.63 3.68
C SER A 119 3.09 5.59 3.47
N MET A 120 3.14 6.75 4.12
CA MET A 120 2.18 7.83 3.95
C MET A 120 2.76 8.90 3.03
N ALA A 121 1.99 9.33 2.04
CA ALA A 121 2.31 10.44 1.15
C ALA A 121 1.23 11.52 1.24
N TYR A 122 1.62 12.77 1.03
CA TYR A 122 0.73 13.92 1.06
C TYR A 122 0.76 14.62 -0.30
N SER A 123 -0.40 15.01 -0.79
CA SER A 123 -0.55 15.71 -2.06
C SER A 123 -0.46 17.23 -1.88
N PRO A 124 -0.38 18.01 -2.97
CA PRO A 124 -0.47 19.48 -2.90
C PRO A 124 -1.73 19.96 -2.16
N ALA A 125 -2.86 19.24 -2.31
CA ALA A 125 -4.14 19.61 -1.67
C ALA A 125 -4.05 19.63 -0.14
N TYR A 126 -3.23 18.75 0.46
CA TYR A 126 -2.99 18.78 1.90
C TYR A 126 -2.23 20.04 2.33
N PHE A 127 -1.24 20.47 1.54
CA PHE A 127 -0.42 21.63 1.86
C PHE A 127 -1.13 22.96 1.60
N ASP A 128 -2.04 23.02 0.62
CA ASP A 128 -2.91 24.17 0.35
C ASP A 128 -3.81 24.56 1.53
N ARG A 129 -3.93 23.68 2.54
CA ARG A 129 -4.68 23.96 3.78
C ARG A 129 -3.93 24.86 4.74
N PHE A 130 -2.62 25.01 4.60
CA PHE A 130 -1.78 25.80 5.50
C PHE A 130 -1.54 27.21 4.96
N ASP A 131 -1.49 28.21 5.84
CA ASP A 131 -1.14 29.58 5.46
C ASP A 131 0.35 29.72 5.07
N ALA A 132 1.20 28.82 5.59
CA ALA A 132 2.62 28.82 5.31
C ALA A 132 2.91 28.17 3.95
N SER A 133 3.70 28.85 3.12
CA SER A 133 4.18 28.32 1.85
C SER A 133 5.18 27.18 2.05
N LEU A 134 5.24 26.26 1.08
CA LEU A 134 6.29 25.25 1.00
C LEU A 134 7.66 25.90 0.75
N PRO A 135 8.77 25.22 1.10
CA PRO A 135 10.12 25.64 0.72
C PRO A 135 10.26 25.82 -0.80
N ASP A 136 10.98 26.86 -1.23
CA ASP A 136 11.14 27.21 -2.65
C ASP A 136 11.82 26.11 -3.49
N ASP A 137 12.57 25.22 -2.86
CA ASP A 137 13.28 24.09 -3.47
C ASP A 137 12.44 22.80 -3.55
N LEU A 138 11.22 22.80 -3.00
CA LEU A 138 10.28 21.69 -3.07
C LEU A 138 9.14 21.98 -4.06
N ASP A 139 9.17 21.31 -5.21
CA ASP A 139 8.07 21.38 -6.19
C ASP A 139 7.05 20.25 -5.95
N LEU A 140 5.80 20.64 -5.72
CA LEU A 140 4.65 19.73 -5.58
C LEU A 140 3.54 20.17 -6.57
N PRO A 141 3.69 19.88 -7.86
CA PRO A 141 2.75 20.34 -8.87
C PRO A 141 1.41 19.60 -8.74
N PRO A 142 0.27 20.29 -8.96
CA PRO A 142 -1.02 19.62 -8.98
C PRO A 142 -1.10 18.60 -10.13
N PRO A 143 -1.88 17.52 -9.96
CA PRO A 143 -2.07 16.53 -11.00
C PRO A 143 -2.64 17.19 -12.25
N ARG A 144 -2.18 16.75 -13.42
CA ARG A 144 -2.63 17.28 -14.72
C ARG A 144 -2.70 16.17 -15.76
N ARG A 145 -3.63 16.32 -16.70
CA ARG A 145 -3.67 15.48 -17.90
C ARG A 145 -2.35 15.57 -18.67
N LEU A 146 -1.93 14.43 -19.23
CA LEU A 146 -0.71 14.35 -20.02
C LEU A 146 -0.91 14.91 -21.44
N SER A 147 -2.11 14.75 -21.98
CA SER A 147 -2.48 15.25 -23.31
C SER A 147 -3.80 16.02 -23.32
N ALA A 148 -4.03 16.82 -24.36
CA ALA A 148 -5.22 17.66 -24.48
C ALA A 148 -6.51 16.89 -24.80
N PHE A 149 -6.41 15.65 -25.28
CA PHE A 149 -7.56 14.81 -25.66
C PHE A 149 -8.03 13.90 -24.53
N GLU A 150 -7.23 13.74 -23.47
CA GLU A 150 -7.62 12.99 -22.29
C GLU A 150 -8.47 13.86 -21.35
N GLN A 151 -9.45 13.22 -20.70
CA GLN A 151 -10.26 13.78 -19.61
C GLN A 151 -10.21 12.80 -18.44
N PRO A 152 -9.06 12.66 -17.77
CA PRO A 152 -8.95 11.77 -16.62
C PRO A 152 -9.63 12.40 -15.41
N ASP A 153 -10.25 11.55 -14.58
CA ASP A 153 -10.51 11.91 -13.19
C ASP A 153 -9.15 11.91 -12.47
N LEU A 154 -8.74 13.07 -11.99
CA LEU A 154 -7.45 13.26 -11.33
C LEU A 154 -7.58 12.92 -9.85
N ASP A 155 -6.55 12.28 -9.30
CA ASP A 155 -6.47 12.02 -7.87
C ASP A 155 -6.04 13.30 -7.15
N ASP A 156 -6.97 13.95 -6.45
CA ASP A 156 -6.81 15.22 -5.74
C ASP A 156 -6.92 15.08 -4.21
N GLN A 157 -6.93 13.84 -3.72
CA GLN A 157 -7.06 13.55 -2.29
C GLN A 157 -5.85 14.07 -1.51
N ASP A 158 -6.06 14.42 -0.24
CA ASP A 158 -5.04 15.03 0.63
C ASP A 158 -3.83 14.11 0.85
N ALA A 159 -4.08 12.81 1.01
CA ALA A 159 -3.04 11.85 1.31
C ALA A 159 -3.27 10.49 0.66
N LEU A 160 -2.19 9.71 0.60
CA LEU A 160 -2.17 8.34 0.14
C LEU A 160 -1.44 7.49 1.18
N LEU A 161 -2.14 6.50 1.74
CA LEU A 161 -1.51 5.45 2.53
C LEU A 161 -1.32 4.20 1.67
N HIS A 162 -0.08 3.75 1.53
CA HIS A 162 0.27 2.52 0.84
C HIS A 162 0.57 1.43 1.86
N LEU A 163 -0.12 0.29 1.77
CA LEU A 163 0.12 -0.92 2.55
C LEU A 163 0.61 -2.03 1.63
N ALA A 164 1.68 -2.74 2.01
CA ALA A 164 2.27 -3.80 1.19
C ALA A 164 2.74 -5.00 2.03
N SER A 165 2.40 -6.21 1.60
CA SER A 165 2.87 -7.47 2.20
C SER A 165 2.88 -8.62 1.19
N ASP A 166 3.68 -9.65 1.44
CA ASP A 166 3.53 -10.94 0.76
C ASP A 166 2.34 -11.74 1.25
N ARG A 167 1.72 -11.32 2.35
CA ARG A 167 0.61 -11.95 3.04
C ARG A 167 -0.69 -11.17 2.83
N ALA A 168 -1.67 -11.82 2.20
CA ALA A 168 -2.98 -11.22 1.92
C ALA A 168 -3.76 -10.93 3.21
N ASP A 169 -3.68 -11.84 4.19
CA ASP A 169 -4.27 -11.69 5.52
C ASP A 169 -3.71 -10.47 6.25
N VAL A 170 -2.40 -10.21 6.14
CA VAL A 170 -1.76 -9.06 6.80
C VAL A 170 -2.22 -7.72 6.23
N VAL A 171 -2.23 -7.54 4.90
CA VAL A 171 -2.71 -6.27 4.32
C VAL A 171 -4.20 -6.06 4.56
N LEU A 172 -5.02 -7.13 4.55
CA LEU A 172 -6.44 -7.05 4.85
C LEU A 172 -6.71 -6.71 6.32
N GLU A 173 -5.95 -7.32 7.23
CA GLU A 173 -6.09 -7.05 8.66
C GLU A 173 -5.65 -5.61 9.01
N ALA A 174 -4.57 -5.12 8.39
CA ALA A 174 -4.14 -3.73 8.54
C ALA A 174 -5.15 -2.73 7.96
N ASP A 175 -5.71 -3.00 6.78
CA ASP A 175 -6.80 -2.21 6.16
C ASP A 175 -8.01 -2.12 7.09
N GLU A 176 -8.50 -3.26 7.60
CA GLU A 176 -9.63 -3.31 8.54
C GLU A 176 -9.36 -2.65 9.89
N ALA A 177 -8.10 -2.58 10.34
CA ALA A 177 -7.74 -1.84 11.55
C ALA A 177 -7.77 -0.33 11.36
N LEU A 178 -7.42 0.13 10.16
CA LEU A 178 -7.38 1.56 9.86
C LEU A 178 -8.75 2.10 9.45
N THR A 179 -9.57 1.31 8.76
CA THR A 179 -10.82 1.77 8.15
C THR A 179 -12.07 1.05 8.61
N GLY A 180 -11.94 -0.07 9.32
CA GLY A 180 -13.04 -0.93 9.78
C GLY A 180 -13.12 -1.02 11.30
N ASP A 181 -13.82 -2.04 11.79
CA ASP A 181 -14.13 -2.19 13.21
C ASP A 181 -13.17 -3.12 13.98
N ARG A 182 -12.00 -3.42 13.40
CA ARG A 182 -11.05 -4.36 14.01
C ARG A 182 -10.48 -3.79 15.31
N GLN A 183 -10.53 -4.57 16.38
CA GLN A 183 -10.08 -4.16 17.72
C GLN A 183 -8.64 -4.57 18.05
N SER A 184 -8.08 -5.53 17.31
CA SER A 184 -6.70 -5.95 17.47
C SER A 184 -6.14 -6.55 16.19
N VAL A 185 -4.83 -6.40 16.01
CA VAL A 185 -4.07 -6.85 14.84
C VAL A 185 -2.73 -7.41 15.27
N ASN A 186 -2.41 -8.62 14.81
CA ASN A 186 -1.23 -9.38 15.25
C ASN A 186 -0.93 -9.34 16.77
N GLY A 187 -1.98 -9.38 17.59
CA GLY A 187 -1.87 -9.35 19.06
C GLY A 187 -1.73 -7.96 19.70
N VAL A 188 -1.74 -6.89 18.91
CA VAL A 188 -1.71 -5.49 19.38
C VAL A 188 -3.11 -4.88 19.30
N ALA A 189 -3.52 -4.12 20.32
CA ALA A 189 -4.82 -3.45 20.34
C ALA A 189 -4.85 -2.24 19.38
N VAL A 190 -6.00 -2.02 18.76
CA VAL A 190 -6.25 -0.85 17.90
C VAL A 190 -6.89 0.23 18.76
N GLU A 191 -6.12 1.27 19.08
CA GLU A 191 -6.55 2.38 19.95
C GLU A 191 -7.13 3.55 19.16
N ALA A 192 -6.75 3.70 17.88
CA ALA A 192 -7.20 4.76 16.99
C ALA A 192 -7.35 4.24 15.56
N ARG A 193 -8.31 4.79 14.82
CA ARG A 193 -8.51 4.47 13.40
C ARG A 193 -8.11 5.64 12.53
N LEU A 194 -7.63 5.34 11.34
CA LEU A 194 -7.34 6.35 10.34
C LEU A 194 -8.63 7.09 9.92
N THR A 195 -9.75 6.37 9.88
CA THR A 195 -11.06 6.92 9.52
C THR A 195 -11.72 7.77 10.61
N ASP A 196 -11.08 7.94 11.76
CA ASP A 196 -11.56 8.89 12.76
C ASP A 196 -11.26 10.36 12.36
N VAL A 197 -10.41 10.56 11.34
CA VAL A 197 -9.98 11.89 10.84
C VAL A 197 -9.98 12.02 9.32
N PHE A 198 -9.93 10.89 8.60
CA PHE A 198 -9.96 10.84 7.15
C PHE A 198 -11.21 10.12 6.64
N SER A 199 -11.77 10.59 5.54
CA SER A 199 -12.64 9.79 4.68
C SER A 199 -11.83 9.11 3.58
N VAL A 200 -12.14 7.84 3.31
CA VAL A 200 -11.50 7.09 2.21
C VAL A 200 -12.19 7.46 0.90
N GLY A 201 -11.56 8.31 0.10
CA GLY A 201 -12.05 8.73 -1.21
C GLY A 201 -11.95 7.62 -2.26
N ALA A 202 -10.89 6.80 -2.20
CA ALA A 202 -10.77 5.61 -3.02
C ALA A 202 -9.89 4.54 -2.34
N ARG A 203 -10.24 3.27 -2.57
CA ARG A 203 -9.41 2.11 -2.22
C ARG A 203 -9.01 1.40 -3.50
N ARG A 204 -7.73 1.39 -3.81
CA ARG A 204 -7.16 0.67 -4.96
C ARG A 204 -6.28 -0.47 -4.47
N THR A 205 -6.18 -1.52 -5.28
CA THR A 205 -5.36 -2.69 -4.94
C THR A 205 -4.38 -2.98 -6.05
N GLY A 206 -3.19 -3.39 -5.64
CA GLY A 206 -2.11 -3.81 -6.53
C GLY A 206 -1.76 -5.27 -6.25
N PHE A 207 -1.33 -5.96 -7.30
CA PHE A 207 -0.68 -7.25 -7.13
C PHE A 207 0.54 -7.36 -8.04
N ILE A 208 1.61 -7.92 -7.51
CA ILE A 208 2.87 -8.13 -8.23
C ILE A 208 3.21 -9.62 -8.26
N GLY A 209 3.36 -10.16 -9.47
CA GLY A 209 3.81 -11.54 -9.70
C GLY A 209 3.58 -12.01 -11.13
N ALA A 210 4.40 -12.96 -11.58
CA ALA A 210 4.25 -13.58 -12.90
C ALA A 210 2.86 -14.22 -13.10
N GLY A 211 2.36 -14.22 -14.34
CA GLY A 211 1.08 -14.83 -14.74
C GLY A 211 -0.10 -13.86 -14.77
N MET A 212 -0.14 -12.89 -13.86
CA MET A 212 -1.32 -12.03 -13.66
C MET A 212 -1.67 -11.12 -14.83
N PRO A 213 -0.70 -10.45 -15.48
CA PRO A 213 -1.01 -9.65 -16.65
C PRO A 213 -1.67 -10.45 -17.78
N ALA A 214 -1.21 -11.69 -17.99
CA ALA A 214 -1.81 -12.61 -18.95
C ALA A 214 -3.23 -13.05 -18.52
N GLU A 215 -3.42 -13.43 -17.26
CA GLU A 215 -4.73 -13.84 -16.70
C GLU A 215 -5.81 -12.73 -16.73
N ARG A 216 -5.39 -11.47 -16.78
CA ARG A 216 -6.26 -10.29 -16.70
C ARG A 216 -6.38 -9.51 -18.00
N GLN A 217 -5.70 -9.92 -19.06
CA GLN A 217 -5.91 -9.35 -20.40
C GLN A 217 -7.39 -9.48 -20.79
N GLY A 218 -7.98 -8.42 -21.35
CA GLY A 218 -9.40 -8.34 -21.70
C GLY A 218 -10.38 -8.11 -20.55
N LYS A 219 -9.92 -8.10 -19.29
CA LYS A 219 -10.73 -7.74 -18.10
C LYS A 219 -10.49 -6.31 -17.62
N LEU A 220 -9.52 -5.62 -18.21
CA LEU A 220 -9.12 -4.26 -17.84
C LEU A 220 -9.37 -3.30 -19.00
N LYS A 221 -9.98 -2.14 -18.68
CA LYS A 221 -10.19 -1.07 -19.66
C LYS A 221 -8.83 -0.51 -20.10
N GLY A 222 -8.61 -0.47 -21.41
CA GLY A 222 -7.38 0.10 -22.01
C GLY A 222 -6.26 -0.89 -22.31
N ILE A 223 -6.44 -2.19 -22.03
CA ILE A 223 -5.50 -3.24 -22.47
C ILE A 223 -6.08 -3.92 -23.72
N PRO A 224 -5.39 -3.90 -24.87
CA PRO A 224 -5.86 -4.56 -26.08
C PRO A 224 -5.99 -6.08 -25.92
N ASP A 225 -7.01 -6.67 -26.54
CA ASP A 225 -7.20 -8.12 -26.62
C ASP A 225 -6.28 -8.78 -27.65
N SER A 226 -5.71 -7.99 -28.57
CA SER A 226 -4.78 -8.44 -29.58
C SER A 226 -3.34 -8.51 -29.04
N GLY A 227 -2.70 -9.66 -29.15
CA GLY A 227 -1.32 -9.88 -28.72
C GLY A 227 -1.25 -10.36 -27.26
N PRO A 228 -1.19 -11.68 -27.01
CA PRO A 228 -1.26 -12.20 -25.64
C PRO A 228 -0.07 -11.70 -24.82
N VAL A 229 -0.35 -11.16 -23.62
CA VAL A 229 0.70 -10.84 -22.66
C VAL A 229 1.39 -12.14 -22.28
N PRO A 230 2.72 -12.27 -22.38
CA PRO A 230 3.40 -13.51 -22.05
C PRO A 230 3.11 -13.96 -20.61
N GLU A 231 2.92 -15.26 -20.40
CA GLU A 231 2.57 -15.83 -19.08
C GLU A 231 3.58 -15.47 -17.98
N LYS A 232 4.84 -15.25 -18.33
CA LYS A 232 5.90 -14.88 -17.38
C LYS A 232 6.06 -13.38 -17.19
N SER A 233 5.35 -12.55 -17.96
CA SER A 233 5.49 -11.10 -17.88
C SER A 233 5.00 -10.58 -16.53
N PRO A 234 5.81 -9.76 -15.84
CA PRO A 234 5.39 -9.16 -14.58
C PRO A 234 4.44 -7.97 -14.77
N LEU A 235 4.37 -7.39 -15.98
CA LEU A 235 3.54 -6.22 -16.33
C LEU A 235 2.76 -6.42 -17.65
N PHE A 236 1.68 -5.65 -17.85
CA PHE A 236 0.78 -5.76 -19.02
C PHE A 236 1.44 -5.43 -20.37
N MET A 237 2.47 -4.58 -20.39
CA MET A 237 3.17 -4.22 -21.62
C MET A 237 4.31 -5.21 -21.96
N GLY A 238 4.43 -6.32 -21.24
CA GLY A 238 5.45 -7.35 -21.49
C GLY A 238 6.86 -7.00 -21.01
N PHE A 239 7.11 -5.75 -20.60
CA PHE A 239 8.40 -5.31 -20.05
C PHE A 239 8.58 -5.72 -18.59
N GLN A 240 9.83 -6.05 -18.24
CA GLN A 240 10.26 -6.16 -16.85
C GLN A 240 10.79 -4.78 -16.42
N ALA A 241 10.23 -4.24 -15.33
CA ALA A 241 10.70 -3.00 -14.70
C ALA A 241 11.40 -3.32 -13.37
N GLY A 242 12.06 -2.33 -12.77
CA GLY A 242 12.66 -2.47 -11.44
C GLY A 242 14.08 -3.06 -11.43
N PHE A 243 14.78 -3.06 -12.57
CA PHE A 243 16.18 -3.48 -12.61
C PHE A 243 17.05 -2.53 -11.78
N ARG A 244 17.92 -3.09 -10.92
CA ARG A 244 18.78 -2.32 -10.00
C ARG A 244 19.58 -1.21 -10.69
N LYS A 245 20.05 -1.44 -11.92
CA LYS A 245 20.88 -0.47 -12.68
C LYS A 245 20.06 0.60 -13.41
N SER A 246 18.73 0.51 -13.40
CA SER A 246 17.80 1.42 -14.10
C SER A 246 17.00 2.31 -13.14
N GLN A 247 17.21 2.17 -11.84
CA GLN A 247 16.49 2.89 -10.80
C GLN A 247 17.46 3.81 -10.06
N ALA A 248 16.99 4.99 -9.68
CA ALA A 248 17.70 5.82 -8.72
C ALA A 248 17.92 5.04 -7.41
N SER A 249 19.03 5.30 -6.72
CA SER A 249 19.23 4.70 -5.40
C SER A 249 18.29 5.36 -4.40
N GLU A 250 17.92 4.64 -3.34
CA GLU A 250 17.09 5.21 -2.27
C GLU A 250 17.76 6.45 -1.67
N ALA A 251 19.10 6.43 -1.54
CA ALA A 251 19.87 7.56 -1.03
C ALA A 251 19.80 8.78 -1.97
N TYR A 252 19.82 8.57 -3.28
CA TYR A 252 19.74 9.66 -4.26
C TYR A 252 18.41 10.39 -4.21
N VAL A 253 17.32 9.68 -3.95
CA VAL A 253 15.97 10.29 -3.88
C VAL A 253 15.63 10.81 -2.48
N THR A 254 16.49 10.62 -1.47
CA THR A 254 16.19 11.09 -0.12
C THR A 254 16.50 12.58 0.02
N LEU A 255 15.52 13.33 0.56
CA LEU A 255 15.73 14.71 0.98
C LEU A 255 16.71 14.75 2.16
N GLU A 256 17.84 15.43 2.00
CA GLU A 256 18.93 15.44 2.99
C GLU A 256 18.67 16.42 4.14
N GLU A 257 18.05 17.57 3.84
CA GLU A 257 17.87 18.69 4.76
C GLU A 257 16.45 19.27 4.69
N GLY A 258 16.15 20.21 5.60
CA GLY A 258 14.88 20.91 5.63
C GLY A 258 13.76 20.16 6.40
N PRO A 259 12.54 20.70 6.37
CA PRO A 259 11.42 20.17 7.16
C PRO A 259 10.95 18.77 6.73
N PHE A 260 11.34 18.34 5.52
CA PHE A 260 11.00 17.03 4.95
C PHE A 260 12.21 16.08 4.88
N ALA A 261 13.32 16.40 5.58
CA ALA A 261 14.51 15.57 5.61
C ALA A 261 14.19 14.11 5.99
N GLY A 262 14.74 13.16 5.24
CA GLY A 262 14.43 11.73 5.35
C GLY A 262 13.25 11.27 4.51
N GLY A 263 12.47 12.20 3.93
CA GLY A 263 11.46 11.94 2.89
C GLY A 263 12.06 11.67 1.52
N THR A 264 11.23 11.72 0.48
CA THR A 264 11.59 11.54 -0.93
C THR A 264 10.77 12.43 -1.85
#